data_AF-A0A924JK02-F1
#
_entry.id   AF-A0A924JK02-F1
#
_cell.length_a   1.000
_cell.length_b   1.000
_cell.length_c   1.000
_cell.angle_alpha   90.00
_cell.angle_beta   90.00
_cell.angle_gamma   90.00
#
_symmetry.space_group_name_H-M   'P 1'
#
loop_
_entity.id
_entity.type
_entity.pdbx_description
1 polymer ?
#
loop_
_entity_poly.entity_id
_entity_poly.type
_entity_poly.pdbx_seq_one_letter_code
_entity_poly.pdbx_strand_id
1 'polypeptide(L)' 'MTVLFDKAMQSVRELPAETQDSLARMLLQFAGIDQASIKLSDADAASFDESLAQAERSEFATDEQVRAIWAKHGL' A
#
# COMPACT_ATOMS: atom_id res chain seq x y z
N MET A 1 18.77 0.62 24.90
CA MET A 1 17.33 0.48 24.58
C MET A 1 16.56 0.31 25.89
N THR A 2 15.30 0.71 25.95
CA THR A 2 14.46 0.35 27.12
C THR A 2 14.22 -1.16 27.11
N VAL A 3 13.99 -1.76 28.27
CA VAL A 3 13.71 -3.20 28.39
C VAL A 3 12.54 -3.63 27.49
N LEU A 4 11.49 -2.79 27.42
CA LEU A 4 10.34 -3.04 26.57
C LEU A 4 10.68 -3.00 25.08
N PHE A 5 11.47 -2.02 24.64
CA PHE A 5 11.85 -1.89 23.23
C PHE A 5 12.79 -3.00 22.77
N ASP A 6 13.69 -3.46 23.63
CA ASP A 6 14.57 -4.61 23.34
C ASP A 6 13.77 -5.91 23.16
N LYS A 7 12.83 -6.18 24.08
CA LYS A 7 11.91 -7.32 23.96
C LYS A 7 11.09 -7.26 22.66
N ALA A 8 10.58 -6.08 22.31
CA ALA A 8 9.84 -5.90 21.07
C ALA A 8 10.70 -6.24 19.84
N MET A 9 11.94 -5.73 19.76
CA MET A 9 12.84 -6.02 18.62
C MET A 9 13.23 -7.50 18.53
N GLN A 10 13.40 -8.19 19.66
CA GLN A 10 13.62 -9.64 19.68
C GLN A 10 12.43 -10.39 19.08
N SER A 11 11.20 -10.05 19.48
CA SER A 11 10.00 -10.69 18.93
C SER A 11 9.81 -10.39 17.42
N VAL A 12 10.13 -9.17 16.97
CA VAL A 12 10.00 -8.82 15.54
C VAL A 12 10.95 -9.64 14.67
N ARG A 13 12.18 -9.92 15.14
CA ARG A 13 13.19 -10.68 14.37
C ARG A 13 12.76 -12.12 14.03
N GLU A 14 11.82 -12.68 14.77
CA GLU A 14 11.30 -14.04 14.54
C GLU A 14 10.16 -14.08 13.49
N LEU A 15 9.65 -12.93 13.07
CA LEU A 15 8.55 -12.82 12.10
C LEU A 15 9.04 -12.99 10.66
N PRO A 16 8.14 -13.27 9.69
CA PRO A 16 8.49 -13.24 8.27
C PRO A 16 9.00 -11.86 7.81
N ALA A 17 9.89 -11.83 6.83
CA ALA A 17 10.53 -10.60 6.34
C ALA A 17 9.53 -9.50 5.95
N GLU A 18 8.43 -9.86 5.27
CA GLU A 18 7.38 -8.91 4.89
C GLU A 18 6.71 -8.24 6.11
N THR A 19 6.48 -9.01 7.17
CA THR A 19 5.93 -8.49 8.42
C THR A 19 6.95 -7.63 9.16
N GLN A 20 8.22 -8.03 9.17
CA GLN A 20 9.31 -7.22 9.72
C GLN A 20 9.39 -5.86 9.03
N ASP A 21 9.37 -5.84 7.70
CA ASP A 21 9.40 -4.60 6.91
C ASP A 21 8.17 -3.73 7.22
N SER A 22 6.98 -4.31 7.28
CA SER A 22 5.75 -3.56 7.60
C SER A 22 5.84 -2.90 8.99
N LEU A 23 6.37 -3.60 9.99
CA LEU A 23 6.60 -3.06 11.33
C LEU A 23 7.70 -1.99 11.34
N ALA A 24 8.78 -2.19 10.60
CA ALA A 24 9.84 -1.22 10.44
C ALA A 24 9.32 0.09 9.83
N ARG A 25 8.49 0.00 8.78
CA ARG A 25 7.84 1.16 8.16
C ARG A 25 7.04 1.98 9.18
N MET A 26 6.20 1.33 9.99
CA MET A 26 5.44 2.03 11.03
C MET A 26 6.36 2.72 12.05
N LEU A 27 7.41 2.05 12.51
CA LEU A 27 8.38 2.63 13.46
C LEU A 27 9.13 3.82 12.88
N LEU A 28 9.55 3.75 11.61
CA LEU A 28 10.20 4.85 10.91
C LEU A 28 9.26 6.07 10.81
N GLN A 29 7.98 5.84 10.50
CA GLN A 29 6.97 6.90 10.47
C GLN A 29 6.79 7.55 11.85
N PHE A 30 6.70 6.76 12.93
CA PHE A 30 6.63 7.31 14.29
C PHE A 30 7.89 8.05 14.71
N ALA A 31 9.05 7.67 14.17
CA ALA A 31 10.32 8.36 14.38
C ALA A 31 10.46 9.64 13.54
N GLY A 32 9.46 10.00 12.73
CA GLY A 32 9.52 11.14 11.81
C GLY A 32 10.50 10.93 10.65
N ILE A 33 10.87 9.68 10.39
CA ILE A 33 11.67 9.31 9.21
C ILE A 33 10.68 9.06 8.08
N ASP A 34 10.51 10.08 7.24
CA ASP A 34 9.77 9.95 6.00
C ASP A 34 10.41 8.84 5.16
N GLN A 35 9.66 7.76 5.00
CA GLN A 35 10.00 6.77 4.01
C GLN A 35 9.87 7.42 2.64
N ALA A 36 10.79 7.10 1.73
CA ALA A 36 10.76 7.63 0.38
C ALA A 36 9.38 7.38 -0.24
N SER A 37 8.58 8.44 -0.38
CA SER A 37 7.36 8.38 -1.17
C SER A 37 7.78 8.06 -2.60
N ILE A 38 7.06 7.13 -3.23
CA ILE A 38 7.24 6.90 -4.66
C ILE A 38 6.76 8.19 -5.34
N LYS A 39 7.71 8.97 -5.85
CA LYS A 39 7.41 10.13 -6.67
C LYS A 39 6.93 9.62 -8.02
N LEU A 40 5.66 9.87 -8.31
CA LEU A 40 5.10 9.65 -9.63
C LEU A 40 5.84 10.53 -10.63
N SER A 41 6.13 10.00 -11.81
CA SER A 41 6.51 10.85 -12.94
C SER A 41 5.29 11.66 -13.39
N ASP A 42 5.52 12.75 -14.14
CA ASP A 42 4.41 13.54 -14.71
C ASP A 42 3.50 12.67 -15.60
N ALA A 43 4.08 11.67 -16.27
CA ALA A 43 3.33 10.72 -17.10
C ALA A 43 2.48 9.77 -16.24
N ASP A 44 3.02 9.26 -15.13
CA ASP A 44 2.26 8.41 -14.21
C ASP A 44 1.11 9.20 -13.57
N ALA A 45 1.37 10.44 -13.16
CA ALA A 45 0.34 11.31 -12.59
C ALA A 45 -0.78 11.60 -13.60
N ALA A 46 -0.43 11.98 -14.84
CA ALA A 46 -1.41 12.24 -15.90
C ALA A 46 -2.23 11.00 -16.29
N SER A 47 -1.68 9.79 -16.09
CA SER A 47 -2.43 8.55 -16.37
C SER A 47 -3.69 8.39 -15.51
N PHE A 48 -3.77 9.07 -14.37
CA PHE A 48 -4.93 9.04 -13.49
C PHE A 48 -6.02 10.03 -13.86
N ASP A 49 -5.73 11.05 -14.67
CA ASP A 49 -6.67 12.15 -14.97
C ASP A 49 -8.01 11.63 -15.51
N GLU A 50 -7.97 10.69 -16.44
CA GLU A 50 -9.18 10.08 -17.01
C GLU A 50 -9.97 9.28 -15.96
N SER A 51 -9.28 8.46 -15.17
CA SER A 51 -9.91 7.61 -14.14
C SER A 51 -10.55 8.47 -13.05
N LEU A 52 -9.91 9.56 -12.64
CA LEU A 52 -10.45 10.50 -11.66
C LEU A 52 -11.67 11.24 -12.22
N ALA A 53 -11.62 11.70 -13.47
CA ALA A 53 -12.76 12.34 -14.11
C ALA A 53 -13.97 11.38 -14.25
N GLN A 54 -13.73 10.09 -14.54
CA GLN A 54 -14.78 9.06 -14.54
C GLN A 54 -15.38 8.87 -13.14
N ALA A 55 -14.55 8.81 -12.10
CA ALA A 55 -15.00 8.67 -10.72
C ALA A 55 -15.87 9.85 -10.26
N GLU A 56 -15.52 11.08 -10.63
CA GLU A 56 -16.35 12.27 -10.37
C GLU A 56 -17.74 12.16 -11.00
N ARG A 57 -17.85 11.48 -12.15
CA ARG A 57 -19.13 11.21 -12.85
C ARG A 57 -19.80 9.92 -12.40
N SER A 58 -19.24 9.22 -11.41
CA SER A 58 -19.70 7.89 -10.97
C SER A 58 -19.72 6.83 -12.09
N GLU A 59 -18.83 6.96 -13.07
CA GLU A 59 -18.65 6.00 -14.16
C GLU A 59 -17.80 4.81 -13.70
N PHE A 60 -18.37 4.01 -12.80
CA PHE A 60 -17.75 2.77 -12.33
C PHE A 60 -18.25 1.57 -13.13
N ALA A 61 -17.41 0.53 -13.20
CA ALA A 61 -17.84 -0.76 -13.71
C ALA A 61 -18.98 -1.34 -12.85
N THR A 62 -19.95 -1.98 -13.49
CA THR A 62 -21.01 -2.69 -12.77
C THR A 62 -20.47 -3.99 -12.16
N ASP A 63 -21.17 -4.51 -11.16
CA ASP A 63 -20.83 -5.81 -10.54
C ASP A 63 -20.69 -6.94 -11.56
N GLU A 64 -21.52 -6.94 -12.60
CA GLU A 64 -21.47 -7.93 -13.66
C GLU A 64 -20.20 -7.81 -14.51
N GLN A 65 -19.81 -6.58 -14.86
CA GLN A 65 -18.55 -6.32 -15.58
C GLN A 65 -17.33 -6.72 -14.75
N VAL A 66 -17.33 -6.42 -13.45
CA VAL A 66 -16.26 -6.81 -12.52
C VAL A 66 -16.16 -8.34 -12.43
N ARG A 67 -17.28 -9.04 -12.25
CA ARG A 67 -17.30 -10.52 -12.22
C ARG A 67 -16.79 -11.14 -13.52
N ALA A 68 -17.16 -10.58 -14.67
CA ALA A 68 -16.68 -11.07 -15.97
C ALA A 68 -15.15 -10.93 -16.11
N ILE A 69 -14.57 -9.84 -15.59
CA ILE A 69 -13.11 -9.65 -15.58
C ILE A 69 -12.44 -10.65 -14.63
N TRP A 70 -12.96 -10.83 -13.41
CA TRP A 70 -12.40 -11.79 -12.45
C TRP A 70 -12.42 -13.22 -12.99
N ALA A 71 -13.52 -13.64 -13.61
CA ALA A 71 -13.64 -14.95 -14.24
C ALA A 71 -12.57 -15.17 -15.33
N LYS A 72 -12.21 -14.14 -16.11
CA LYS A 72 -11.12 -14.20 -17.10
C LYS A 72 -9.76 -14.51 -16.46
N HIS A 73 -9.57 -14.13 -15.20
CA HIS A 73 -8.34 -14.34 -14.44
C HIS A 73 -8.43 -15.51 -13.43
N GLY A 74 -9.53 -16.27 -13.42
CA GLY A 74 -9.73 -17.41 -12.53
C GLY A 74 -9.97 -17.05 -11.07
N LEU A 75 -10.46 -15.83 -10.81
CA LEU A 75 -10.85 -15.30 -9.50
C LEU A 75 -12.36 -15.43 -9.27
#